data_AF-A0A8S3DUF4-F1
#
_entry.id   AF-A0A8S3DUF4-F1
#
_cell.length_a   1.000
_cell.length_b   1.000
_cell.length_c   1.000
_cell.angle_alpha   90.00
_cell.angle_beta   90.00
_cell.angle_gamma   90.00
#
_symmetry.space_group_name_H-M   'P 1'
#
loop_
_entity.id
_entity.type
_entity.pdbx_description
1 polymer ?
#
loop_
_entity_poly.entity_id
_entity_poly.type
_entity_poly.pdbx_seq_one_letter_code
_entity_poly.pdbx_strand_id
1 'polypeptide(L)'
;AYDCADTSLGLLYYPQTSNVIVDKSLSVQIWLTSPPHRIYGNDALLIEWQPDSTSESKDCVTWKPERLYFNSMNFEKRQELVITRIKSGGKQRLIPILHGGGYETVYTGVYPIFIE
;
A
#
# COMPACT_ATOMS: atom_id res chain seq x y z
N ALA A 1 23.31 -16.73 11.51
CA ALA A 1 23.20 -15.51 10.70
C ALA A 1 22.07 -14.68 11.31
N TYR A 2 22.31 -13.40 11.58
CA TYR A 2 21.31 -12.54 12.21
C TYR A 2 20.26 -12.16 11.14
N ASP A 3 19.12 -12.84 11.15
CA ASP A 3 17.95 -12.43 10.36
C ASP A 3 17.39 -11.16 11.00
N CYS A 4 17.82 -10.01 10.49
CA CYS A 4 17.16 -8.73 10.72
C CYS A 4 15.93 -8.67 9.78
N ALA A 5 15.02 -9.62 9.95
CA ALA A 5 13.74 -9.61 9.25
C ALA A 5 12.88 -8.53 9.91
N ASP A 6 12.64 -7.44 9.18
CA ASP A 6 11.74 -6.40 9.66
C ASP A 6 10.36 -7.02 9.88
N THR A 7 9.92 -7.06 11.13
CA THR A 7 8.61 -7.63 11.49
C THR A 7 7.47 -6.61 11.29
N SER A 8 7.82 -5.33 11.10
CA SER A 8 6.87 -4.24 10.91
C SER A 8 7.36 -3.33 9.78
N LEU A 9 6.59 -3.28 8.70
CA LEU A 9 6.87 -2.44 7.53
C LEU A 9 6.80 -0.94 7.84
N GLY A 10 6.08 -0.57 8.91
CA GLY A 10 5.86 0.84 9.24
C GLY A 10 5.04 1.60 8.21
N LEU A 11 4.25 0.91 7.39
CA LEU A 11 3.42 1.51 6.33
C LEU A 11 2.15 2.11 6.93
N LEU A 12 1.95 3.40 6.68
CA LEU A 12 0.85 4.18 7.21
C LEU A 12 -0.01 4.75 6.08
N TYR A 13 -1.31 4.87 6.36
CA TYR A 13 -2.30 5.38 5.44
C TYR A 13 -3.15 6.47 6.09
N TYR A 14 -3.54 7.48 5.31
CA TYR A 14 -4.56 8.42 5.73
C TYR A 14 -5.42 8.90 4.54
N PRO A 15 -6.73 8.62 4.52
CA PRO A 15 -7.44 7.71 5.43
C PRO A 15 -7.13 6.23 5.11
N GLN A 16 -7.15 5.37 6.12
CA GLN A 16 -7.03 3.91 5.91
C GLN A 16 -8.36 3.26 5.52
N THR A 17 -9.48 3.81 6.02
CA THR A 17 -10.84 3.33 5.75
C THR A 17 -11.67 4.48 5.22
N SER A 18 -12.44 4.25 4.16
CA SER A 18 -13.33 5.26 3.60
C SER A 18 -14.46 4.63 2.79
N ASN A 19 -15.63 5.25 2.87
CA ASN A 19 -16.72 4.97 1.94
C ASN A 19 -16.52 5.78 0.66
N VAL A 20 -16.53 5.12 -0.49
CA VAL A 20 -16.36 5.77 -1.80
C VAL A 20 -17.55 5.42 -2.65
N ILE A 21 -18.39 6.39 -2.99
CA ILE A 21 -19.53 6.18 -3.90
C ILE A 21 -19.04 6.05 -5.35
N VAL A 22 -19.86 5.44 -6.22
CA VAL A 22 -19.55 5.26 -7.64
C VAL A 22 -19.24 6.60 -8.31
N ASP A 23 -18.26 6.61 -9.21
CA ASP A 23 -17.75 7.77 -9.94
C ASP A 23 -17.10 8.86 -9.06
N LYS A 24 -16.74 8.51 -7.82
CA LYS A 24 -15.93 9.37 -6.95
C LYS A 24 -14.57 8.75 -6.67
N SER A 25 -13.65 9.65 -6.35
CA SER A 25 -12.28 9.33 -6.01
C SER A 25 -11.97 9.69 -4.56
N LEU A 26 -11.02 8.95 -3.99
CA LEU A 26 -10.47 9.14 -2.67
C LEU A 26 -8.95 9.25 -2.80
N SER A 27 -8.38 10.32 -2.27
CA SER A 27 -6.94 10.45 -2.13
C SER A 27 -6.49 9.85 -0.80
N VAL A 28 -5.71 8.78 -0.86
CA VAL A 28 -5.08 8.15 0.30
C VAL A 28 -3.61 8.57 0.35
N GLN A 29 -3.22 9.20 1.44
CA GLN A 29 -1.82 9.54 1.73
C GLN A 29 -1.10 8.32 2.29
N ILE A 30 0.08 8.03 1.78
CA ILE A 30 0.87 6.83 2.10
C ILE A 30 2.30 7.25 2.44
N TRP A 31 2.84 6.73 3.54
CA TRP A 31 4.23 6.96 3.95
C TRP A 31 4.73 5.83 4.86
N LEU A 32 6.03 5.82 5.11
CA LEU A 32 6.69 4.87 6.00
C LEU A 32 7.16 5.56 7.28
N THR A 33 7.19 4.84 8.40
CA THR A 33 7.75 5.33 9.68
C THR A 33 9.27 5.25 9.74
N SER A 34 9.88 4.43 8.89
CA SER A 34 11.32 4.20 8.84
C SER A 34 11.79 4.05 7.39
N PRO A 35 13.06 4.37 7.09
CA PRO A 35 13.62 4.15 5.77
C PRO A 35 13.71 2.66 5.45
N PRO A 36 13.58 2.25 4.18
CA PRO A 36 13.78 0.85 3.80
C PRO A 36 15.19 0.35 4.13
N HIS A 37 15.35 -0.95 4.41
CA HIS A 37 16.67 -1.52 4.59
C HIS A 37 17.52 -1.40 3.33
N ARG A 38 18.79 -1.07 3.51
CA ARG A 38 19.76 -0.99 2.42
C ARG A 38 20.38 -2.36 2.17
N ILE A 39 20.09 -2.94 1.02
CA ILE A 39 20.62 -4.24 0.58
C ILE A 39 21.52 -4.03 -0.64
N TYR A 40 22.78 -4.43 -0.55
CA TYR A 40 23.80 -4.20 -1.59
C TYR A 40 23.89 -2.74 -2.09
N GLY A 41 23.70 -1.78 -1.17
CA GLY A 41 23.72 -0.35 -1.49
C GLY A 41 22.40 0.22 -2.01
N ASN A 42 21.41 -0.63 -2.32
CA ASN A 42 20.08 -0.24 -2.78
C ASN A 42 19.08 -0.23 -1.61
N ASP A 43 18.42 0.90 -1.41
CA ASP A 43 17.40 1.15 -0.39
C ASP A 43 16.03 1.46 -1.01
N ALA A 44 15.83 1.07 -2.28
CA ALA A 44 14.56 1.21 -2.96
C ALA A 44 13.51 0.24 -2.42
N LEU A 45 12.32 0.76 -2.14
CA LEU A 45 11.09 0.01 -1.92
C LEU A 45 10.04 0.51 -2.92
N LEU A 46 9.52 -0.41 -3.72
CA LEU A 46 8.37 -0.20 -4.59
C LEU A 46 7.16 -0.86 -3.94
N ILE A 47 6.06 -0.11 -3.84
CA ILE A 47 4.79 -0.61 -3.31
C ILE A 47 3.74 -0.57 -4.41
N GLU A 48 3.11 -1.70 -4.65
CA GLU A 48 1.92 -1.85 -5.50
C GLU A 48 0.74 -2.29 -4.64
N TRP A 49 -0.47 -2.30 -5.20
CA TRP A 49 -1.67 -2.80 -4.52
C TRP A 49 -2.37 -3.84 -5.35
N GLN A 50 -3.02 -4.79 -4.67
CA GLN A 50 -3.94 -5.73 -5.30
C GLN A 50 -5.20 -5.91 -4.45
N PRO A 51 -6.32 -6.32 -5.06
CA PRO A 51 -7.51 -6.68 -4.29
C PRO A 51 -7.23 -7.91 -3.42
N ASP A 52 -7.64 -7.85 -2.14
CA ASP A 52 -7.61 -9.02 -1.26
C ASP A 52 -8.54 -10.11 -1.82
N SER A 53 -8.09 -11.36 -1.72
CA SER A 53 -8.85 -12.58 -2.02
C SER A 53 -10.23 -12.61 -1.37
N THR A 54 -10.34 -11.98 -0.21
CA THR A 54 -11.51 -11.89 0.70
C THR A 54 -12.35 -10.63 0.50
N SER A 55 -12.12 -9.88 -0.58
CA SER A 55 -12.99 -8.76 -0.97
C SER A 55 -14.30 -9.27 -1.56
N GLU A 56 -15.41 -8.61 -1.21
CA GLU A 56 -16.73 -8.91 -1.79
C GLU A 56 -16.80 -8.47 -3.26
N SER A 57 -15.99 -7.49 -3.65
CA SER A 57 -15.73 -7.16 -5.05
C SER A 57 -14.25 -6.83 -5.28
N LYS A 58 -13.68 -7.39 -6.35
CA LYS A 58 -12.25 -7.23 -6.69
C LYS A 58 -12.00 -6.19 -7.77
N ASP A 59 -13.04 -5.82 -8.52
CA ASP A 59 -12.96 -4.95 -9.69
C ASP A 59 -13.89 -3.73 -9.58
N CYS A 60 -14.35 -3.40 -8.37
CA CYS A 60 -15.17 -2.21 -8.11
C CYS A 60 -14.38 -0.91 -8.12
N VAL A 61 -13.07 -0.97 -7.88
CA VAL A 61 -12.21 0.21 -7.81
C VAL A 61 -11.02 0.09 -8.73
N THR A 62 -10.51 1.25 -9.13
CA THR A 62 -9.21 1.42 -9.78
C THR A 62 -8.38 2.38 -8.96
N TRP A 63 -7.05 2.39 -9.13
CA TRP A 63 -6.19 3.32 -8.42
C TRP A 63 -5.05 3.84 -9.29
N LYS A 64 -4.55 5.02 -8.94
CA LYS A 64 -3.36 5.63 -9.54
C LYS A 64 -2.54 6.39 -8.49
N PRO A 65 -1.21 6.41 -8.57
CA PRO A 65 -0.39 5.67 -9.54
C PRO A 65 -0.45 4.15 -9.27
N GLU A 66 0.01 3.34 -10.23
CA GLU A 66 0.05 1.88 -10.07
C GLU A 66 1.06 1.44 -9.01
N ARG A 67 2.10 2.26 -8.80
CA ARG A 67 3.21 2.00 -7.88
C ARG A 67 3.63 3.29 -7.18
N LEU A 68 4.02 3.17 -5.91
CA LEU A 68 4.73 4.22 -5.18
C LEU A 68 6.17 3.79 -4.90
N TYR A 69 7.07 4.76 -4.86
CA TYR A 69 8.50 4.54 -4.68
C TYR A 69 9.00 5.22 -3.41
N PHE A 70 9.62 4.45 -2.53
CA PHE A 70 10.23 4.92 -1.29
C PHE A 70 11.72 4.56 -1.22
N ASN A 71 12.51 5.39 -0.54
CA ASN A 71 13.92 5.19 -0.22
C ASN A 71 14.31 6.01 1.02
N SER A 72 15.58 5.97 1.42
CA SER A 72 16.07 6.71 2.60
C SER A 72 15.86 8.22 2.55
N MET A 73 15.61 8.80 1.37
CA MET A 73 15.45 10.24 1.16
C MET A 73 13.99 10.71 1.12
N ASN A 74 13.03 9.80 0.99
CA ASN A 74 11.61 10.16 0.84
C ASN A 74 10.64 9.28 1.63
N PHE A 75 11.11 8.32 2.44
CA PHE A 75 10.26 7.37 3.17
C PHE A 75 9.15 8.04 4.00
N GLU A 76 9.45 9.16 4.65
CA GLU A 76 8.53 9.94 5.49
C GLU A 76 7.63 10.90 4.70
N LYS A 77 7.92 11.12 3.41
CA LYS A 77 7.13 12.01 2.56
C LYS A 77 5.84 11.33 2.19
N ARG A 78 4.73 12.00 2.46
CA ARG A 78 3.39 11.54 2.06
C ARG A 78 3.28 11.56 0.55
N GLN A 79 2.99 10.39 0.00
CA GLN A 79 2.70 10.19 -1.42
C GLN A 79 1.23 9.81 -1.57
N GLU A 80 0.63 10.18 -2.70
CA GLU A 80 -0.81 10.03 -2.89
C GLU A 80 -1.14 8.83 -3.77
N LEU A 81 -2.09 8.02 -3.31
CA LEU A 81 -2.80 7.00 -4.08
C LEU A 81 -4.26 7.41 -4.22
N VAL A 82 -4.67 7.71 -5.46
CA VAL A 82 -6.05 8.07 -5.80
C VAL A 82 -6.81 6.82 -6.16
N ILE A 83 -7.79 6.44 -5.34
CA ILE A 83 -8.65 5.29 -5.55
C ILE A 83 -10.00 5.78 -6.07
N THR A 84 -10.48 5.22 -7.18
CA THR A 84 -11.76 5.60 -7.81
C THR A 84 -12.69 4.40 -7.87
N ARG A 85 -13.91 4.55 -7.34
CA ARG A 85 -14.94 3.50 -7.49
C ARG A 85 -15.59 3.62 -8.86
N ILE A 86 -15.51 2.56 -9.65
CA ILE A 86 -15.98 2.51 -11.05
C ILE A 86 -17.30 1.76 -11.22
N LYS A 87 -17.75 1.00 -10.21
CA LYS A 87 -19.06 0.35 -10.21
C LYS A 87 -19.55 0.06 -8.78
N SER A 88 -20.84 -0.19 -8.65
CA SER A 88 -21.45 -0.62 -7.39
C SER A 88 -20.98 -2.02 -7.00
N GLY A 89 -20.75 -2.25 -5.72
CA GLY A 89 -20.44 -3.56 -5.17
C GLY A 89 -20.09 -3.45 -3.69
N GLY A 90 -19.77 -4.59 -3.09
CA GLY A 90 -19.49 -4.71 -1.66
C GLY A 90 -18.17 -4.08 -1.23
N LYS A 91 -17.76 -4.42 0.00
CA LYS A 91 -16.50 -3.94 0.58
C LYS A 91 -15.30 -4.50 -0.19
N GLN A 92 -14.32 -3.64 -0.42
CA GLN A 92 -13.06 -4.01 -1.07
C GLN A 92 -11.88 -3.68 -0.17
N ARG A 93 -10.92 -4.61 -0.09
CA ARG A 93 -9.65 -4.41 0.58
C ARG A 93 -8.53 -4.39 -0.45
N LEU A 94 -7.67 -3.38 -0.38
CA LEU A 94 -6.44 -3.33 -1.16
C LEU A 94 -5.26 -3.68 -0.25
N ILE A 95 -4.54 -4.75 -0.56
CA ILE A 95 -3.34 -5.17 0.17
C ILE A 95 -2.09 -4.76 -0.61
N PRO A 96 -1.05 -4.25 0.08
CA PRO A 96 0.17 -3.85 -0.60
C PRO A 96 0.99 -5.07 -1.00
N ILE A 97 1.71 -4.95 -2.12
CA ILE A 97 2.75 -5.85 -2.57
C ILE A 97 4.06 -5.07 -2.54
N LEU A 98 5.11 -5.66 -1.97
CA LEU A 98 6.36 -4.99 -1.69
C LEU A 98 7.48 -5.58 -2.53
N HIS A 99 8.29 -4.71 -3.10
CA HIS A 99 9.46 -5.09 -3.89
C HIS A 99 10.67 -4.26 -3.47
N GLY A 100 11.76 -4.91 -3.07
CA GLY A 100 12.95 -4.25 -2.57
C GLY A 100 12.93 -4.00 -1.07
N GLY A 101 14.03 -3.46 -0.56
CA GLY A 101 14.20 -3.12 0.86
C GLY A 101 14.19 -4.31 1.82
N GLY A 102 14.23 -5.55 1.34
CA GLY A 102 14.17 -6.75 2.19
C GLY A 102 12.76 -7.06 2.72
N TYR A 103 11.73 -6.41 2.18
CA TYR A 103 10.35 -6.56 2.62
C TYR A 103 9.55 -7.58 1.81
N GLU A 104 10.17 -8.26 0.84
CA GLU A 104 9.49 -9.23 -0.04
C GLU A 104 8.89 -10.42 0.73
N THR A 105 9.41 -10.71 1.93
CA THR A 105 8.94 -11.80 2.80
C THR A 105 7.98 -11.32 3.90
N VAL A 106 7.72 -10.01 3.99
CA VAL A 106 6.85 -9.45 5.03
C VAL A 106 5.39 -9.71 4.69
N TYR A 107 4.66 -10.26 5.66
CA TYR A 107 3.23 -10.51 5.50
C TYR A 107 2.44 -9.19 5.45
N THR A 108 1.90 -8.85 4.28
CA THR A 108 1.21 -7.57 4.05
C THR A 108 -0.28 -7.59 4.34
N GLY A 109 -0.86 -8.75 4.69
CA GLY A 109 -2.29 -8.88 4.97
C GLY A 109 -2.77 -8.05 6.18
N VAL A 110 -1.85 -7.57 7.02
CA VAL A 110 -2.16 -6.67 8.16
C VAL A 110 -2.12 -5.18 7.79
N TYR A 111 -1.78 -4.81 6.55
CA TYR A 111 -1.72 -3.42 6.08
C TYR A 111 -2.73 -3.09 4.96
N PRO A 112 -4.02 -3.47 5.05
CA PRO A 112 -4.98 -3.14 4.00
C PRO A 112 -5.42 -1.66 4.05
N ILE A 113 -5.79 -1.15 2.87
CA ILE A 113 -6.70 -0.01 2.71
C ILE A 113 -8.12 -0.57 2.56
N PHE A 114 -9.07 -0.03 3.31
CA PHE A 114 -10.47 -0.45 3.30
C PHE A 114 -11.33 0.54 2.49
N ILE A 115 -11.97 0.04 1.44
CA ILE A 115 -12.95 0.78 0.65
C ILE A 115 -14.33 0.19 0.91
N GLU A 116 -15.22 1.02 1.45
CA GLU A 116 -16.62 0.69 1.72
C GLU A 116 -17.57 1.27 0.67
#